data_AF-A0A5B9D6W1-F1
#
_entry.id   AF-A0A5B9D6W1-F1
#
_cell.length_a   1.000
_cell.length_b   1.000
_cell.length_c   1.000
_cell.angle_alpha   90.00
_cell.angle_beta   90.00
_cell.angle_gamma   90.00
#
_symmetry.space_group_name_H-M   'P 1'
#
loop_
_entity.id
_entity.type
_entity.pdbx_description
1 polymer ?
#
loop_
_entity_poly.entity_id
_entity_poly.type
_entity_poly.pdbx_seq_one_letter_code
_entity_poly.pdbx_strand_id
1 'polypeptide(L)'
;MNLIELFTNSKNEDIALILHCLLDRIPIVIISSNEEEVENMMNGLTNLISFRNIMIFYTDFVNLDDYNNLLESEEYDMEVQRNIFLCYPFALEKAIEIFEVFNFWIIGCTNTVENRPCLNALFNRLTKKNSQFLLINILEDSLETRIEGIKGDKIDISFEKSLYQNAINHTEVAIEKMKRIISKRINSKKILIEEYENIMNFYFEEMELKENIIKKEITDFYLGSKRTLNILTRIKNLEHLGYSTSISSKTLFSTIAYNQSSIERILNFIMQEWNMNYYALLNSKKSSNFTDTFESLWG
;
A
#
# COMPACT_ATOMS: atom_id res chain seq x y z
N MET A 1 19.76 -1.19 -7.36
CA MET A 1 18.72 -0.24 -7.80
C MET A 1 17.69 -0.11 -6.69
N ASN A 2 17.37 1.10 -6.25
CA ASN A 2 16.37 1.33 -5.19
C ASN A 2 14.94 1.26 -5.78
N LEU A 3 13.94 0.85 -5.00
CA LEU A 3 12.52 0.88 -5.38
C LEU A 3 12.09 2.21 -6.01
N ILE A 4 12.51 3.33 -5.43
CA ILE A 4 12.11 4.67 -5.90
C ILE A 4 12.74 5.01 -7.25
N GLU A 5 13.94 4.50 -7.52
CA GLU A 5 14.60 4.64 -8.81
C GLU A 5 13.79 3.89 -9.88
N LEU A 6 13.41 2.64 -9.60
CA LEU A 6 12.50 1.86 -10.43
C LEU A 6 11.16 2.56 -10.67
N PHE A 7 10.57 3.13 -9.62
CA PHE A 7 9.31 3.90 -9.72
C PHE A 7 9.48 5.14 -10.60
N THR A 8 10.62 5.82 -10.55
CA THR A 8 10.85 7.01 -11.37
C THR A 8 10.89 6.68 -12.87
N ASN A 9 11.35 5.49 -13.23
CA ASN A 9 11.46 5.03 -14.62
C ASN A 9 10.23 4.24 -15.12
N SER A 10 9.27 3.94 -14.24
CA SER A 10 8.08 3.13 -14.55
C SER A 10 6.85 3.99 -14.85
N LYS A 11 5.82 3.40 -15.46
CA LYS A 11 4.58 4.14 -15.73
C LYS A 11 3.81 4.39 -14.42
N ASN A 12 3.16 5.54 -14.32
CA ASN A 12 2.33 5.89 -13.17
C ASN A 12 1.21 4.87 -12.93
N GLU A 13 0.67 4.26 -13.99
CA GLU A 13 -0.29 3.16 -13.91
C GLU A 13 0.24 1.96 -13.14
N ASP A 14 1.46 1.53 -13.45
CA ASP A 14 2.10 0.36 -12.84
C ASP A 14 2.33 0.59 -11.33
N ILE A 15 2.82 1.77 -10.98
CA ILE A 15 3.09 2.15 -9.60
C ILE A 15 1.79 2.26 -8.80
N ALA A 16 0.77 2.91 -9.38
CA ALA A 16 -0.54 3.01 -8.74
C ALA A 16 -1.17 1.63 -8.51
N LEU A 17 -0.95 0.67 -9.41
CA LEU A 17 -1.43 -0.70 -9.25
C LEU A 17 -0.69 -1.45 -8.14
N ILE A 18 0.63 -1.26 -8.03
CA ILE A 18 1.43 -1.78 -6.91
C ILE A 18 0.91 -1.24 -5.58
N LEU A 19 0.75 0.08 -5.48
CA LEU A 19 0.23 0.73 -4.28
C LEU A 19 -1.17 0.24 -3.93
N HIS A 20 -2.04 0.07 -4.93
CA HIS A 20 -3.39 -0.43 -4.73
C HIS A 20 -3.37 -1.84 -4.16
N CYS A 21 -2.57 -2.74 -4.74
CA CYS A 21 -2.45 -4.12 -4.29
C CYS A 21 -1.82 -4.23 -2.91
N LEU A 22 -0.83 -3.39 -2.61
CA LEU A 22 -0.27 -3.28 -1.27
C LEU A 22 -1.34 -2.85 -0.27
N LEU A 23 -2.09 -1.78 -0.54
CA LEU A 23 -3.13 -1.29 0.35
C LEU A 23 -4.24 -2.33 0.54
N ASP A 24 -4.70 -2.98 -0.53
CA ASP A 24 -5.82 -3.92 -0.45
C ASP A 24 -5.38 -5.37 -0.12
N ARG A 25 -4.12 -5.54 0.29
CA ARG A 25 -3.48 -6.83 0.62
C ARG A 25 -3.63 -7.88 -0.49
N ILE A 26 -3.74 -7.46 -1.75
CA ILE A 26 -3.79 -8.38 -2.88
C ILE A 26 -2.42 -9.09 -2.96
N PRO A 27 -2.38 -10.43 -3.15
CA PRO A 27 -1.12 -11.15 -3.27
C PRO A 27 -0.26 -10.59 -4.41
N ILE A 28 1.03 -10.39 -4.17
CA ILE A 28 1.98 -9.84 -5.12
C ILE A 28 3.04 -10.90 -5.42
N VAL A 29 3.28 -11.16 -6.70
CA VAL A 29 4.36 -12.00 -7.18
C VAL A 29 5.36 -11.11 -7.92
N ILE A 30 6.61 -11.11 -7.45
CA ILE A 30 7.71 -10.35 -8.05
C ILE A 30 8.62 -11.32 -8.78
N ILE A 31 8.91 -11.01 -10.04
CA ILE A 31 9.73 -11.84 -10.92
C ILE A 31 10.86 -11.00 -11.51
N SER A 32 12.10 -11.48 -11.35
CA SER A 32 13.28 -10.99 -12.07
C SER A 32 14.19 -12.16 -12.46
N SER A 33 15.13 -11.95 -13.37
CA SER A 33 16.27 -12.84 -13.55
C SER A 33 17.28 -12.77 -12.40
N ASN A 34 17.29 -11.67 -11.63
CA ASN A 34 18.25 -11.42 -10.56
C ASN A 34 17.55 -11.53 -9.19
N GLU A 35 18.07 -12.39 -8.32
CA GLU A 35 17.54 -12.59 -6.96
C GLU A 35 17.65 -11.33 -6.10
N GLU A 36 18.77 -10.62 -6.17
CA GLU A 36 19.01 -9.41 -5.38
C GLU A 36 17.99 -8.31 -5.71
N GLU A 37 17.60 -8.17 -6.98
CA GLU A 37 16.56 -7.23 -7.39
C GLU A 37 15.20 -7.58 -6.80
N VAL A 38 14.86 -8.88 -6.77
CA VAL A 38 13.62 -9.37 -6.17
C VAL A 38 13.61 -9.04 -4.68
N GLU A 39 14.69 -9.36 -3.96
CA GLU A 39 14.78 -9.09 -2.52
C GLU A 39 14.72 -7.59 -2.22
N ASN A 40 15.46 -6.77 -2.96
CA ASN A 40 15.44 -5.31 -2.83
C ASN A 40 14.03 -4.74 -3.09
N MET A 41 13.33 -5.26 -4.10
CA MET A 41 11.95 -4.88 -4.38
C MET A 41 11.02 -5.27 -3.24
N MET A 42 11.08 -6.52 -2.74
CA MET A 42 10.28 -6.99 -1.61
C MET A 42 10.49 -6.11 -0.36
N ASN A 43 11.74 -5.85 -0.02
CA ASN A 43 12.11 -5.03 1.14
C ASN A 43 11.63 -3.58 0.96
N GLY A 44 11.79 -3.01 -0.25
CA GLY A 44 11.27 -1.68 -0.56
C GLY A 44 9.74 -1.60 -0.41
N LEU A 45 9.00 -2.56 -0.98
CA LEU A 45 7.54 -2.57 -0.91
C LEU A 45 7.05 -2.67 0.54
N THR A 46 7.68 -3.51 1.36
CA THR A 46 7.32 -3.61 2.79
C THR A 46 7.67 -2.37 3.59
N ASN A 47 8.75 -1.66 3.25
CA ASN A 47 9.09 -0.40 3.90
C ASN A 47 8.01 0.69 3.69
N LEU A 48 7.30 0.68 2.56
CA LEU A 48 6.20 1.61 2.28
C LEU A 48 4.98 1.38 3.16
N ILE A 49 4.78 0.16 3.68
CA ILE A 49 3.62 -0.25 4.49
C ILE A 49 4.03 -0.59 5.92
N SER A 50 4.84 0.26 6.55
CA SER A 50 5.35 0.07 7.91
C SER A 50 4.28 0.00 9.02
N PHE A 51 3.02 0.29 8.69
CA PHE A 51 1.87 0.08 9.57
C PHE A 51 1.41 -1.38 9.63
N ARG A 52 2.04 -2.31 8.88
CA ARG A 52 1.82 -3.76 8.96
C ARG A 52 3.01 -4.49 9.58
N ASN A 53 2.73 -5.62 10.21
CA ASN A 53 3.75 -6.48 10.78
C ASN A 53 4.27 -7.43 9.68
N ILE A 54 5.58 -7.54 9.55
CA ILE A 54 6.20 -8.35 8.49
C ILE A 54 6.46 -9.74 9.05
N MET A 55 5.95 -10.77 8.37
CA MET A 55 6.15 -12.17 8.72
C MET A 55 6.87 -12.87 7.58
N ILE A 56 8.08 -13.36 7.83
CA ILE A 56 8.92 -14.00 6.83
C ILE A 56 8.79 -15.52 6.96
N PHE A 57 8.35 -16.17 5.87
CA PHE A 57 8.30 -17.62 5.82
C PHE A 57 9.71 -18.20 5.94
N TYR A 58 9.84 -19.26 6.74
CA TYR A 58 11.09 -19.88 7.22
C TYR A 58 11.90 -19.13 8.28
N THR A 59 11.50 -17.92 8.66
CA THR A 59 12.11 -17.21 9.79
C THR A 59 11.14 -17.10 10.95
N ASP A 60 9.95 -16.56 10.68
CA ASP A 60 8.94 -16.27 11.71
C ASP A 60 7.88 -17.36 11.81
N PHE A 61 7.61 -18.08 10.72
CA PHE A 61 6.68 -19.20 10.67
C PHE A 61 7.11 -20.24 9.63
N VAL A 62 6.77 -21.51 9.87
CA VAL A 62 7.26 -22.63 9.02
C VAL A 62 6.18 -23.60 8.57
N ASN A 63 5.00 -23.59 9.21
CA ASN A 63 3.93 -24.54 8.94
C ASN A 63 2.57 -23.84 8.79
N LEU A 64 1.57 -24.62 8.37
CA LEU A 64 0.21 -24.12 8.12
C LEU A 64 -0.52 -23.68 9.39
N ASP A 65 -0.27 -24.35 10.52
CA ASP A 65 -0.93 -24.03 11.79
C ASP A 65 -0.45 -22.67 12.31
N ASP A 66 0.85 -22.38 12.25
CA ASP A 66 1.43 -21.08 12.58
C ASP A 66 0.79 -19.97 11.72
N TYR A 67 0.71 -20.19 10.42
CA TYR A 67 0.11 -19.25 9.47
C TYR A 67 -1.36 -18.97 9.79
N ASN A 68 -2.15 -20.02 10.07
CA ASN A 68 -3.56 -19.87 10.42
C ASN A 68 -3.74 -19.14 11.75
N ASN A 69 -2.92 -19.45 12.76
CA ASN A 69 -2.97 -18.75 14.06
C ASN A 69 -2.69 -17.24 13.89
N LEU A 70 -1.75 -16.87 13.01
CA LEU A 70 -1.46 -15.47 12.71
C LEU A 70 -2.66 -14.77 12.06
N LEU A 71 -3.35 -15.43 11.11
CA LEU A 71 -4.55 -14.89 10.49
C LEU A 71 -5.72 -14.76 11.48
N GLU A 72 -5.96 -15.79 12.29
CA GLU A 72 -7.01 -15.79 13.30
C GLU A 72 -6.82 -14.64 14.30
N SER A 73 -5.57 -14.35 14.71
CA SER A 73 -5.28 -13.24 15.61
C SER A 73 -5.74 -11.88 15.08
N GLU A 74 -5.71 -11.67 13.76
CA GLU A 74 -6.19 -10.45 13.13
C GLU A 74 -7.71 -10.36 13.12
N GLU A 75 -8.41 -11.49 12.95
CA GLU A 75 -9.86 -11.53 12.88
C GLU A 75 -10.53 -11.20 14.22
N TYR A 76 -9.93 -11.64 15.33
CA TYR A 76 -10.50 -11.43 16.67
C TYR A 76 -10.26 -10.04 17.25
N ASP A 77 -9.17 -9.37 16.86
CA ASP A 77 -8.78 -8.08 17.44
C ASP A 77 -8.46 -7.04 16.35
N MET A 78 -9.28 -5.98 16.30
CA MET A 78 -9.11 -4.86 15.37
C MET A 78 -7.90 -3.97 15.71
N GLU A 79 -7.40 -4.03 16.94
CA GLU A 79 -6.25 -3.23 17.39
C GLU A 79 -4.91 -3.90 17.09
N VAL A 80 -4.90 -5.21 16.81
CA VAL A 80 -3.70 -5.93 16.39
C VAL A 80 -3.25 -5.43 15.01
N GLN A 81 -1.93 -5.24 14.88
CA GLN A 81 -1.33 -4.88 13.60
C GLN A 81 -1.50 -6.00 12.58
N ARG A 82 -2.01 -5.69 11.39
CA ARG A 82 -2.21 -6.69 10.33
C ARG A 82 -0.87 -7.17 9.80
N ASN A 83 -0.79 -8.45 9.47
CA ASN A 83 0.42 -9.08 8.97
C ASN A 83 0.50 -8.97 7.44
N ILE A 84 1.72 -8.90 6.93
CA ILE A 84 2.05 -9.18 5.55
C ILE A 84 3.07 -10.30 5.50
N PHE A 85 2.87 -11.27 4.62
CA PHE A 85 3.68 -12.46 4.56
C PHE A 85 4.69 -12.36 3.43
N LEU A 86 5.96 -12.65 3.71
CA LEU A 86 7.04 -12.65 2.72
C LEU A 86 7.49 -14.07 2.43
N CYS A 87 7.60 -14.38 1.14
CA CYS A 87 8.26 -15.58 0.66
C CYS A 87 9.40 -15.17 -0.27
N TYR A 88 10.64 -15.25 0.22
CA TYR A 88 11.81 -15.02 -0.63
C TYR A 88 12.02 -16.17 -1.62
N PRO A 89 12.78 -15.95 -2.71
CA PRO A 89 12.95 -16.95 -3.78
C PRO A 89 13.43 -18.31 -3.30
N PHE A 90 14.38 -18.35 -2.36
CA PHE A 90 14.91 -19.60 -1.81
C PHE A 90 13.85 -20.46 -1.09
N ALA A 91 12.77 -19.86 -0.60
CA ALA A 91 11.74 -20.53 0.19
C ALA A 91 10.53 -20.98 -0.64
N LEU A 92 10.47 -20.58 -1.92
CA LEU A 92 9.27 -20.68 -2.75
C LEU A 92 8.77 -22.11 -2.91
N GLU A 93 9.67 -23.05 -3.21
CA GLU A 93 9.30 -24.45 -3.45
C GLU A 93 8.56 -25.03 -2.23
N LYS A 94 9.09 -24.78 -1.02
CA LYS A 94 8.43 -25.23 0.20
C LYS A 94 7.13 -24.50 0.48
N ALA A 95 7.09 -23.19 0.26
CA ALA A 95 5.86 -22.42 0.47
C ALA A 95 4.72 -23.00 -0.40
N ILE A 96 5.03 -23.34 -1.65
CA ILE A 96 4.10 -24.05 -2.53
C ILE A 96 3.77 -25.43 -1.97
N GLU A 97 4.70 -26.23 -1.47
CA GLU A 97 4.31 -27.54 -0.89
C GLU A 97 3.32 -27.43 0.29
N ILE A 98 3.47 -26.41 1.13
CA ILE A 98 2.73 -26.28 2.41
C ILE A 98 1.41 -25.54 2.23
N PHE A 99 1.40 -24.44 1.46
CA PHE A 99 0.26 -23.52 1.42
C PHE A 99 -0.56 -23.66 0.14
N GLU A 100 -1.88 -23.73 0.29
CA GLU A 100 -2.82 -23.70 -0.84
C GLU A 100 -3.27 -22.28 -1.20
N VAL A 101 -3.25 -21.37 -0.23
CA VAL A 101 -3.78 -20.01 -0.35
C VAL A 101 -2.71 -19.03 0.11
N PHE A 102 -2.44 -18.02 -0.72
CA PHE A 102 -1.41 -17.02 -0.47
C PHE A 102 -2.04 -15.65 -0.15
N ASN A 103 -2.97 -15.60 0.79
CA ASN A 103 -3.64 -14.35 1.15
C ASN A 103 -2.65 -13.39 1.80
N PHE A 104 -2.50 -12.19 1.21
CA PHE A 104 -1.66 -11.13 1.75
C PHE A 104 -0.15 -11.41 1.65
N TRP A 105 0.27 -12.24 0.69
CA TRP A 105 1.69 -12.56 0.48
C TRP A 105 2.35 -11.63 -0.54
N ILE A 106 3.61 -11.28 -0.29
CA ILE A 106 4.56 -10.85 -1.32
C ILE A 106 5.52 -12.00 -1.55
N ILE A 107 5.55 -12.50 -2.77
CA ILE A 107 6.28 -13.69 -3.17
C ILE A 107 7.34 -13.30 -4.19
N GLY A 108 8.61 -13.47 -3.81
CA GLY A 108 9.75 -13.30 -4.70
C GLY A 108 10.04 -14.57 -5.46
N CYS A 109 10.26 -14.46 -6.77
CA CYS A 109 10.64 -15.58 -7.62
C CYS A 109 11.71 -15.15 -8.62
N THR A 110 12.67 -16.03 -8.91
CA THR A 110 13.60 -15.83 -10.03
C THR A 110 13.11 -16.53 -11.29
N ASN A 111 13.20 -15.87 -12.45
CA ASN A 111 12.78 -16.38 -13.75
C ASN A 111 13.87 -17.21 -14.43
N THR A 112 14.42 -18.19 -13.71
CA THR A 112 15.39 -19.14 -14.26
C THR A 112 14.68 -20.35 -14.86
N VAL A 113 15.34 -21.06 -15.79
CA VAL A 113 14.77 -22.28 -16.39
C VAL A 113 14.42 -23.32 -15.33
N GLU A 114 15.25 -23.42 -14.29
CA GLU A 114 15.10 -24.33 -13.16
C GLU A 114 13.84 -24.02 -12.34
N ASN A 115 13.49 -22.74 -12.16
CA ASN A 115 12.35 -22.32 -11.36
C ASN A 115 11.02 -22.27 -12.11
N ARG A 116 11.02 -22.49 -13.44
CA ARG A 116 9.78 -22.49 -14.25
C ARG A 116 8.70 -23.48 -13.77
N PRO A 117 9.01 -24.74 -13.40
CA PRO A 117 7.99 -25.65 -12.88
C PRO A 117 7.35 -25.13 -11.59
N CYS A 118 8.17 -24.57 -10.70
CA CYS A 118 7.76 -23.97 -9.44
C CYS A 118 6.85 -22.75 -9.67
N LEU A 119 7.27 -21.83 -10.55
CA LEU A 119 6.47 -20.68 -10.99
C LEU A 119 5.13 -21.07 -11.60
N ASN A 120 5.11 -22.09 -12.46
CA ASN A 120 3.87 -22.59 -13.05
C ASN A 120 2.95 -23.19 -11.98
N ALA A 121 3.50 -23.91 -11.01
CA ALA A 121 2.74 -24.43 -9.88
C ALA A 121 2.15 -23.31 -9.02
N LEU A 122 2.93 -22.27 -8.73
CA LEU A 122 2.48 -21.08 -8.01
C LEU A 122 1.31 -20.41 -8.73
N PHE A 123 1.49 -20.06 -10.01
CA PHE A 123 0.43 -19.42 -10.79
C PHE A 123 -0.82 -20.27 -10.87
N ASN A 124 -0.68 -21.59 -11.09
CA ASN A 124 -1.82 -22.49 -11.08
C ASN A 124 -2.58 -22.49 -9.75
N ARG A 125 -1.88 -22.35 -8.61
CA ARG A 125 -2.52 -22.26 -7.29
C ARG A 125 -3.19 -20.90 -7.10
N LEU A 126 -2.46 -19.82 -7.36
CA LEU A 126 -2.98 -18.45 -7.27
C LEU A 126 -4.24 -18.29 -8.13
N THR A 127 -4.23 -18.72 -9.40
CA THR A 127 -5.40 -18.61 -10.27
C THR A 127 -6.58 -19.47 -9.82
N LYS A 128 -6.34 -20.62 -9.16
CA LYS A 128 -7.42 -21.52 -8.71
C LYS A 128 -8.01 -21.14 -7.36
N LYS A 129 -7.19 -20.61 -6.45
CA LYS A 129 -7.53 -20.46 -5.03
C LYS A 129 -7.58 -19.00 -4.59
N ASN A 130 -6.89 -18.11 -5.29
CA ASN A 130 -6.97 -16.67 -5.06
C ASN A 130 -7.85 -16.05 -6.15
N SER A 131 -8.65 -15.05 -5.77
CA SER A 131 -9.53 -14.33 -6.72
C SER A 131 -8.73 -13.54 -7.75
N GLN A 132 -7.66 -12.87 -7.28
CA GLN A 132 -6.76 -12.05 -8.06
C GLN A 132 -5.37 -11.99 -7.41
N PHE A 133 -4.34 -11.73 -8.21
CA PHE A 133 -3.00 -11.41 -7.76
C PHE A 133 -2.30 -10.44 -8.71
N LEU A 134 -1.34 -9.69 -8.19
CA LEU A 134 -0.49 -8.79 -8.98
C LEU A 134 0.78 -9.53 -9.39
N LEU A 135 1.10 -9.49 -10.68
CA LEU A 135 2.40 -9.87 -11.20
C LEU A 135 3.23 -8.61 -11.45
N ILE A 136 4.43 -8.56 -10.89
CA ILE A 136 5.43 -7.52 -11.13
C ILE A 136 6.62 -8.18 -11.82
N ASN A 137 6.90 -7.77 -13.06
CA ASN A 137 8.11 -8.14 -13.76
C ASN A 137 9.11 -6.99 -13.65
N ILE A 138 10.28 -7.27 -13.06
CA ILE A 138 11.40 -6.32 -13.04
C ILE A 138 12.15 -6.47 -14.36
N LEU A 139 12.22 -5.37 -15.11
CA LEU A 139 13.06 -5.22 -16.29
C LEU A 139 14.31 -4.42 -15.90
N GLU A 140 15.29 -4.30 -16.80
CA GLU A 140 16.60 -3.70 -16.51
C GLU A 140 16.51 -2.34 -15.77
N ASP A 141 15.62 -1.44 -16.22
CA ASP A 141 15.45 -0.11 -15.62
C ASP A 141 14.00 0.24 -15.27
N SER A 142 13.05 -0.70 -15.41
CA SER A 142 11.61 -0.40 -15.25
C SER A 142 10.81 -1.60 -14.76
N LEU A 143 9.55 -1.35 -14.42
CA LEU A 143 8.61 -2.36 -13.97
C LEU A 143 7.48 -2.51 -14.98
N GLU A 144 7.05 -3.74 -15.22
CA GLU A 144 5.78 -4.03 -15.87
C GLU A 144 4.86 -4.77 -14.90
N THR A 145 3.63 -4.29 -14.76
CA THR A 145 2.66 -4.88 -13.83
C THR A 145 1.44 -5.43 -14.56
N ARG A 146 0.90 -6.53 -14.05
CA ARG A 146 -0.30 -7.17 -14.58
C ARG A 146 -1.12 -7.80 -13.47
N ILE A 147 -2.40 -7.47 -13.40
CA ILE A 147 -3.35 -8.21 -12.55
C ILE A 147 -3.78 -9.47 -13.29
N GLU A 148 -3.72 -10.60 -12.60
CA GLU A 148 -4.20 -11.89 -13.05
C GLU A 148 -5.33 -12.40 -12.15
N GLY A 149 -6.34 -13.08 -12.71
CA GLY A 149 -7.49 -13.61 -11.98
C GLY A 149 -8.85 -13.31 -12.61
N ILE A 150 -9.94 -13.65 -11.90
CA ILE A 150 -11.33 -13.46 -12.37
C ILE A 150 -11.97 -12.29 -11.63
N LYS A 151 -11.87 -11.11 -12.25
CA LYS A 151 -12.87 -10.04 -12.29
C LYS A 151 -12.28 -8.92 -13.15
N GLY A 152 -12.62 -8.94 -14.45
CA GLY A 152 -12.25 -7.92 -15.42
C GLY A 152 -12.99 -6.60 -15.24
N ASP A 153 -13.27 -6.19 -14.00
CA ASP A 153 -13.65 -4.82 -13.71
C ASP A 153 -12.35 -4.02 -13.60
N LYS A 154 -12.32 -2.86 -14.25
CA LYS A 154 -11.19 -1.93 -14.12
C LYS A 154 -11.07 -1.57 -12.64
N ILE A 155 -10.02 -2.04 -11.98
CA ILE A 155 -9.64 -1.60 -10.65
C ILE A 155 -9.49 -0.08 -10.69
N ASP A 156 -10.25 0.62 -9.85
CA ASP A 156 -10.12 2.07 -9.73
C ASP A 156 -8.86 2.41 -8.93
N ILE A 157 -7.81 2.74 -9.67
CA ILE A 157 -6.51 3.16 -9.14
C ILE A 157 -6.35 4.69 -9.12
N SER A 158 -7.45 5.45 -9.22
CA SER A 158 -7.40 6.91 -9.29
C SER A 158 -6.79 7.56 -8.04
N PHE A 159 -7.10 7.01 -6.86
CA PHE A 159 -6.54 7.46 -5.60
C PHE A 159 -5.02 7.25 -5.57
N GLU A 160 -4.56 6.05 -5.88
CA GLU A 160 -3.14 5.70 -5.84
C GLU A 160 -2.32 6.47 -6.86
N LYS A 161 -2.89 6.73 -8.05
CA LYS A 161 -2.29 7.66 -9.03
C LYS A 161 -2.14 9.06 -8.44
N SER A 162 -3.18 9.58 -7.80
CA SER A 162 -3.15 10.91 -7.19
C SER A 162 -2.15 10.99 -6.04
N LEU A 163 -2.07 9.95 -5.21
CA LEU A 163 -1.13 9.83 -4.10
C LEU A 163 0.30 9.90 -4.61
N TYR A 164 0.64 9.06 -5.61
CA TYR A 164 1.99 9.04 -6.18
C TYR A 164 2.34 10.36 -6.87
N GLN A 165 1.43 10.93 -7.65
CA GLN A 165 1.66 12.22 -8.32
C GLN A 165 1.85 13.37 -7.33
N ASN A 166 1.08 13.39 -6.24
CA ASN A 166 1.24 14.38 -5.18
C ASN A 166 2.62 14.25 -4.52
N ALA A 167 3.10 13.02 -4.31
CA ALA A 167 4.43 12.79 -3.78
C ALA A 167 5.52 13.31 -4.71
N ILE A 168 5.44 13.03 -6.02
CA ILE A 168 6.38 13.57 -7.02
C ILE A 168 6.39 15.11 -6.97
N ASN A 169 5.21 15.73 -7.06
CA ASN A 169 5.08 17.19 -7.08
C ASN A 169 5.65 17.83 -5.81
N HIS A 170 5.39 17.24 -4.64
CA HIS A 170 5.93 17.72 -3.37
C HIS A 170 7.46 17.59 -3.31
N THR A 171 8.02 16.50 -3.81
CA THR A 171 9.47 16.31 -3.87
C THR A 171 10.12 17.32 -4.80
N GLU A 172 9.60 17.52 -6.01
CA GLU A 172 10.13 18.51 -6.96
C GLU A 172 10.16 19.92 -6.34
N VAL A 173 9.07 20.33 -5.70
CA VAL A 173 8.98 21.62 -5.01
C VAL A 173 9.99 21.72 -3.86
N ALA A 174 10.23 20.64 -3.11
CA ALA A 174 11.20 20.61 -2.02
C ALA A 174 12.64 20.73 -2.55
N ILE A 175 12.99 19.95 -3.58
CA ILE A 175 14.31 19.95 -4.20
C ILE A 175 14.63 21.30 -4.85
N GLU A 176 13.68 21.89 -5.57
CA GLU A 176 13.87 23.24 -6.14
C GLU A 176 14.07 24.31 -5.07
N LYS A 177 13.37 24.20 -3.93
CA LYS A 177 13.62 25.09 -2.78
C LYS A 177 15.04 24.90 -2.24
N MET A 178 15.51 23.66 -2.09
CA MET A 178 16.86 23.35 -1.61
C MET A 178 17.93 23.89 -2.55
N LYS A 179 17.85 23.56 -3.85
CA LYS A 179 18.74 24.08 -4.90
C LYS A 179 18.82 25.61 -4.84
N ARG A 180 17.66 26.28 -4.79
CA ARG A 180 17.60 27.75 -4.71
C ARG A 180 18.27 28.33 -3.46
N ILE A 181 18.14 27.68 -2.31
CA ILE A 181 18.79 28.12 -1.06
C ILE A 181 20.31 27.99 -1.17
N ILE A 182 20.80 26.89 -1.73
CA ILE A 182 22.22 26.64 -1.89
C ILE A 182 22.84 27.56 -2.94
N SER A 183 22.23 27.69 -4.13
CA SER A 183 22.74 28.58 -5.19
C SER A 183 22.86 30.04 -4.71
N LYS A 184 21.89 30.53 -3.92
CA LYS A 184 21.96 31.87 -3.32
C LYS A 184 23.18 32.07 -2.41
N ARG A 185 23.62 31.02 -1.71
CA ARG A 185 24.81 31.08 -0.84
C ARG A 185 26.10 30.97 -1.63
N ILE A 186 26.12 30.16 -2.69
CA ILE A 186 27.30 29.94 -3.54
C ILE A 186 27.64 31.16 -4.39
N ASN A 187 26.65 31.87 -4.94
CA ASN A 187 26.87 33.04 -5.82
C ASN A 187 27.70 34.18 -5.18
N SER A 188 27.99 34.11 -3.88
CA SER A 188 28.87 35.04 -3.16
C SER A 188 30.36 34.67 -3.18
N LYS A 189 30.74 33.50 -3.73
CA LYS A 189 32.11 32.96 -3.69
C LYS A 189 32.56 32.48 -5.07
N LYS A 190 33.87 32.61 -5.36
CA LYS A 190 34.51 31.95 -6.51
C LYS A 190 34.71 30.48 -6.15
N ILE A 191 33.91 29.61 -6.75
CA ILE A 191 33.98 28.14 -6.58
C ILE A 191 34.32 27.54 -7.95
N LEU A 192 35.07 26.42 -7.97
CA LEU A 192 35.34 25.69 -9.21
C LEU A 192 34.05 25.03 -9.74
N ILE A 193 33.96 24.79 -11.04
CA ILE A 193 32.76 24.22 -11.67
C ILE A 193 32.45 22.82 -11.13
N GLU A 194 33.48 21.98 -10.98
CA GLU A 194 33.33 20.61 -10.45
C GLU A 194 32.80 20.58 -9.00
N GLU A 195 33.27 21.53 -8.17
CA GLU A 195 32.78 21.70 -6.79
C GLU A 195 31.32 22.18 -6.79
N TYR A 196 30.96 23.07 -7.71
CA TYR A 196 29.58 23.53 -7.88
C TYR A 196 28.65 22.39 -8.28
N GLU A 197 29.04 21.57 -9.26
CA GLU A 197 28.26 20.42 -9.74
C GLU A 197 28.02 19.39 -8.63
N ASN A 198 29.06 19.07 -7.86
CA ASN A 198 28.93 18.14 -6.72
C ASN A 198 27.99 18.69 -5.63
N ILE A 199 28.09 19.99 -5.29
CA ILE A 199 27.22 20.61 -4.28
C ILE A 199 25.76 20.70 -4.77
N MET A 200 25.56 20.80 -6.08
CA MET A 200 24.23 20.90 -6.70
C MET A 200 23.65 19.54 -7.13
N ASN A 201 24.34 18.44 -6.86
CA ASN A 201 23.83 17.10 -7.08
C ASN A 201 22.93 16.68 -5.89
N PHE A 202 21.63 16.65 -6.13
CA PHE A 202 20.60 16.28 -5.14
C PHE A 202 19.96 14.91 -5.44
N TYR A 203 20.61 14.07 -6.25
CA TYR A 203 20.01 12.82 -6.72
C TYR A 203 19.59 11.90 -5.55
N PHE A 204 20.47 11.69 -4.57
CA PHE A 204 20.16 10.82 -3.42
C PHE A 204 19.10 11.45 -2.51
N GLU A 205 19.19 12.75 -2.25
CA GLU A 205 18.20 13.50 -1.47
C GLU A 205 16.82 13.45 -2.13
N GLU A 206 16.76 13.52 -3.46
CA GLU A 206 15.51 13.42 -4.21
C GLU A 206 14.87 12.03 -4.04
N MET A 207 15.67 10.96 -4.14
CA MET A 207 15.17 9.59 -3.94
C MET A 207 14.66 9.38 -2.51
N GLU A 208 15.43 9.80 -1.51
CA GLU A 208 15.04 9.69 -0.10
C GLU A 208 13.78 10.52 0.21
N LEU A 209 13.69 11.74 -0.33
CA LEU A 209 12.50 12.59 -0.16
C LEU A 209 11.26 11.97 -0.81
N LYS A 210 11.36 11.44 -2.03
CA LYS A 210 10.26 10.73 -2.70
C LYS A 210 9.78 9.57 -1.83
N GLU A 211 10.69 8.72 -1.35
CA GLU A 211 10.35 7.59 -0.48
C GLU A 211 9.59 8.03 0.77
N ASN A 212 10.13 9.03 1.48
CA ASN A 212 9.56 9.53 2.71
C ASN A 212 8.18 10.16 2.52
N ILE A 213 7.96 10.90 1.43
CA ILE A 213 6.67 11.50 1.14
C ILE A 213 5.64 10.43 0.77
N ILE A 214 5.99 9.44 -0.07
CA ILE A 214 5.09 8.33 -0.42
C ILE A 214 4.69 7.58 0.86
N LYS A 215 5.67 7.19 1.68
CA LYS A 215 5.43 6.48 2.94
C LYS A 215 4.52 7.27 3.88
N LYS A 216 4.71 8.58 3.95
CA LYS A 216 3.86 9.47 4.75
C LYS A 216 2.42 9.48 4.23
N GLU A 217 2.19 9.70 2.94
CA GLU A 217 0.84 9.75 2.36
C GLU A 217 0.09 8.43 2.56
N ILE A 218 0.78 7.28 2.39
CA ILE A 218 0.23 5.95 2.67
C ILE A 218 -0.14 5.82 4.17
N THR A 219 0.73 6.27 5.07
CA THR A 219 0.48 6.22 6.52
C THR A 219 -0.68 7.10 6.92
N ASP A 220 -0.78 8.31 6.36
CA ASP A 220 -1.88 9.24 6.60
C ASP A 220 -3.22 8.65 6.13
N PHE A 221 -3.23 7.96 4.98
CA PHE A 221 -4.40 7.19 4.50
C PHE A 221 -4.80 6.07 5.45
N TYR A 222 -3.85 5.25 5.92
CA TYR A 222 -4.10 4.20 6.89
C TYR A 222 -4.69 4.77 8.20
N LEU A 223 -4.10 5.84 8.75
CA LEU A 223 -4.59 6.47 9.97
C LEU A 223 -5.97 7.13 9.78
N GLY A 224 -6.23 7.73 8.62
CA GLY A 224 -7.57 8.19 8.22
C GLY A 224 -8.58 7.06 8.25
N SER A 225 -8.23 5.92 7.65
CA SER A 225 -9.08 4.74 7.59
C SER A 225 -9.31 4.09 8.97
N LYS A 226 -8.28 4.00 9.82
CA LYS A 226 -8.42 3.49 11.20
C LYS A 226 -9.34 4.39 12.05
N ARG A 227 -9.26 5.72 11.88
CA ARG A 227 -10.19 6.66 12.53
C ARG A 227 -11.62 6.45 12.06
N THR A 228 -11.81 6.27 10.75
CA THR A 228 -13.12 5.93 10.16
C THR A 228 -13.67 4.63 10.74
N LEU A 229 -12.88 3.57 10.77
CA LEU A 229 -13.23 2.29 11.39
C LEU A 229 -13.73 2.49 12.81
N ASN A 230 -12.97 3.21 13.64
CA ASN A 230 -13.31 3.43 15.05
C ASN A 230 -14.64 4.17 15.22
N ILE A 231 -14.92 5.16 14.37
CA ILE A 231 -16.19 5.90 14.39
C ILE A 231 -17.35 4.99 13.96
N LEU A 232 -17.19 4.28 12.84
CA LEU A 232 -18.25 3.42 12.28
C LEU A 232 -18.56 2.22 13.19
N THR A 233 -17.55 1.60 13.81
CA THR A 233 -17.74 0.56 14.83
C THR A 233 -18.57 1.08 16.00
N ARG A 234 -18.29 2.29 16.49
CA ARG A 234 -19.07 2.91 17.59
C ARG A 234 -20.50 3.21 17.17
N ILE A 235 -20.73 3.73 15.97
CA ILE A 235 -22.06 3.98 15.42
C ILE A 235 -22.84 2.66 15.32
N LYS A 236 -22.24 1.61 14.76
CA LYS A 236 -22.85 0.28 14.68
C LYS A 236 -23.24 -0.26 16.05
N ASN A 237 -22.37 -0.10 17.06
CA ASN A 237 -22.68 -0.52 18.43
C ASN A 237 -23.84 0.27 19.03
N LEU A 238 -23.97 1.56 18.74
CA LEU A 238 -25.14 2.36 19.14
C LEU A 238 -26.43 1.87 18.46
N GLU A 239 -26.40 1.54 17.18
CA GLU A 239 -27.55 0.93 16.49
C GLU A 239 -27.97 -0.39 17.14
N HIS A 240 -27.01 -1.24 17.54
CA HIS A 240 -27.31 -2.50 18.24
C HIS A 240 -27.95 -2.28 19.62
N LEU A 241 -27.68 -1.14 20.25
CA LEU A 241 -28.31 -0.72 21.50
C LEU A 241 -29.68 -0.04 21.30
N GLY A 242 -30.15 0.06 20.05
CA GLY A 242 -31.47 0.62 19.71
C GLY A 242 -31.47 2.12 19.43
N TYR A 243 -30.30 2.76 19.34
CA TYR A 243 -30.21 4.17 18.93
C TYR A 243 -30.17 4.28 17.41
N SER A 244 -31.10 5.02 16.81
CA SER A 244 -31.07 5.30 15.36
C SER A 244 -30.01 6.37 15.07
N THR A 245 -28.80 5.96 14.66
CA THR A 245 -27.69 6.86 14.37
C THR A 245 -27.20 6.65 12.94
N SER A 246 -27.07 7.74 12.19
CA SER A 246 -26.42 7.72 10.87
C SER A 246 -25.50 8.91 10.74
N ILE A 247 -24.35 8.73 10.11
CA ILE A 247 -23.37 9.80 9.88
C ILE A 247 -23.28 10.14 8.40
N SER A 248 -23.26 11.43 8.07
CA SER A 248 -23.01 11.87 6.70
C SER A 248 -21.51 11.75 6.37
N SER A 249 -21.17 11.48 5.11
CA SER A 249 -19.77 11.41 4.67
C SER A 249 -19.02 12.71 4.94
N LYS A 250 -19.70 13.87 4.86
CA LYS A 250 -19.10 15.18 5.13
C LYS A 250 -18.71 15.33 6.61
N THR A 251 -19.63 14.96 7.52
CA THR A 251 -19.36 14.97 8.96
C THR A 251 -18.20 14.02 9.27
N LEU A 252 -18.26 12.80 8.74
CA LEU A 252 -17.20 11.80 8.92
C LEU A 252 -15.83 12.33 8.47
N PHE A 253 -15.73 12.92 7.28
CA PHE A 253 -14.48 13.50 6.78
C PHE A 253 -13.93 14.62 7.67
N SER A 254 -14.80 15.48 8.19
CA SER A 254 -14.39 16.53 9.13
C SER A 254 -13.87 15.95 10.44
N THR A 255 -14.48 14.87 10.95
CA THR A 255 -14.10 14.21 12.19
C THR A 255 -12.77 13.46 12.06
N ILE A 256 -12.55 12.78 10.93
CA ILE A 256 -11.30 12.03 10.72
C ILE A 256 -10.16 12.91 10.23
N ALA A 257 -10.37 14.20 9.96
CA ALA A 257 -9.33 15.13 9.49
C ALA A 257 -8.45 14.55 8.35
N TYR A 258 -9.08 13.88 7.38
CA TYR A 258 -8.43 13.30 6.21
C TYR A 258 -9.40 13.38 5.04
N ASN A 259 -9.02 14.01 3.93
CA ASN A 259 -9.91 14.30 2.80
C ASN A 259 -9.26 14.04 1.43
N GLN A 260 -8.14 13.34 1.40
CA GLN A 260 -7.37 13.08 0.18
C GLN A 260 -7.90 11.87 -0.62
N SER A 261 -8.82 11.08 -0.06
CA SER A 261 -9.46 9.95 -0.74
C SER A 261 -10.99 10.04 -0.70
N SER A 262 -11.65 9.32 -1.59
CA SER A 262 -13.10 9.12 -1.51
C SER A 262 -13.48 8.26 -0.31
N ILE A 263 -14.74 8.35 0.11
CA ILE A 263 -15.22 7.54 1.24
C ILE A 263 -15.36 6.08 0.83
N GLU A 264 -15.69 5.84 -0.43
CA GLU A 264 -15.75 4.50 -1.03
C GLU A 264 -14.38 3.83 -0.99
N ARG A 265 -13.29 4.57 -1.26
CA ARG A 265 -11.93 4.03 -1.19
C ARG A 265 -11.53 3.65 0.23
N ILE A 266 -11.89 4.49 1.22
CA ILE A 266 -11.67 4.21 2.65
C ILE A 266 -12.45 2.97 3.08
N LEU A 267 -13.73 2.88 2.71
CA LEU A 267 -14.55 1.71 3.05
C LEU A 267 -14.05 0.42 2.40
N ASN A 268 -13.62 0.49 1.13
CA ASN A 268 -12.97 -0.64 0.47
C ASN A 268 -11.72 -1.07 1.23
N PHE A 269 -10.84 -0.13 1.59
CA PHE A 269 -9.66 -0.44 2.39
C PHE A 269 -10.05 -1.06 3.73
N ILE A 270 -11.07 -0.53 4.42
CA ILE A 270 -11.52 -1.09 5.70
C ILE A 270 -12.01 -2.53 5.55
N MET A 271 -12.75 -2.79 4.48
CA MET A 271 -13.24 -4.13 4.16
C MET A 271 -12.08 -5.09 3.87
N GLN A 272 -11.03 -4.67 3.17
CA GLN A 272 -9.87 -5.53 2.90
C GLN A 272 -8.94 -5.71 4.10
N GLU A 273 -8.74 -4.66 4.90
CA GLU A 273 -7.79 -4.64 6.02
C GLU A 273 -8.37 -5.26 7.31
N TRP A 274 -9.67 -5.06 7.58
CA TRP A 274 -10.34 -5.52 8.80
C TRP A 274 -11.54 -6.44 8.54
N ASN A 275 -11.86 -6.80 7.30
CA ASN A 275 -13.02 -7.64 6.94
C ASN A 275 -14.36 -7.07 7.46
N MET A 276 -14.47 -5.75 7.56
CA MET A 276 -15.66 -5.07 8.08
C MET A 276 -16.39 -4.30 6.98
N ASN A 277 -17.68 -4.61 6.80
CA ASN A 277 -18.53 -3.91 5.84
C ASN A 277 -19.41 -2.85 6.54
N TYR A 278 -19.16 -1.58 6.21
CA TYR A 278 -19.90 -0.44 6.72
C TYR A 278 -20.62 0.37 5.63
N TYR A 279 -20.73 -0.14 4.40
CA TYR A 279 -21.43 0.57 3.32
C TYR A 279 -22.88 0.91 3.68
N ALA A 280 -23.55 0.05 4.45
CA ALA A 280 -24.93 0.26 4.89
C ALA A 280 -25.09 1.44 5.87
N LEU A 281 -24.04 1.79 6.63
CA LEU A 281 -24.09 2.90 7.60
C LEU A 281 -23.98 4.27 6.93
N LEU A 282 -23.48 4.31 5.69
CA LEU A 282 -23.44 5.52 4.89
C LEU A 282 -24.73 5.60 4.08
N ASN A 283 -25.72 6.26 4.66
CA ASN A 283 -27.03 6.42 4.03
C ASN A 283 -26.92 7.12 2.67
N SER A 284 -27.09 6.33 1.61
CA SER A 284 -27.57 6.82 0.33
C SER A 284 -29.05 7.22 0.48
N LYS A 285 -29.29 8.53 0.58
CA LYS A 285 -30.58 9.24 0.40
C LYS A 285 -31.69 8.96 1.43
N LYS A 286 -32.11 10.09 2.02
CA LYS A 286 -33.38 10.42 2.72
C LYS A 286 -33.46 10.04 4.21
N SER A 287 -33.60 11.09 5.01
CA SER A 287 -34.05 11.16 6.41
C SER A 287 -32.99 11.06 7.52
N SER A 288 -32.14 12.08 7.64
CA SER A 288 -31.63 12.50 8.96
C SER A 288 -31.24 13.99 9.00
N ASN A 289 -32.02 14.85 8.36
CA ASN A 289 -31.88 16.33 8.48
C ASN A 289 -32.25 16.86 9.89
N PHE A 290 -32.46 15.97 10.88
CA PHE A 290 -32.90 16.36 12.22
C PHE A 290 -31.84 16.14 13.31
N THR A 291 -30.78 15.38 13.04
CA THR A 291 -29.69 15.12 14.00
C THR A 291 -28.41 15.91 13.66
N ASP A 292 -28.10 16.12 12.38
CA ASP A 292 -26.93 16.91 11.94
C ASP A 292 -26.99 18.40 12.38
N THR A 293 -28.18 18.92 12.69
CA THR A 293 -28.37 20.32 13.16
C THR A 293 -28.10 20.52 14.65
N PHE A 294 -28.06 19.46 15.46
CA PHE A 294 -27.78 19.59 16.90
C PHE A 294 -26.29 19.55 17.24
N GLU A 295 -25.45 18.90 16.41
CA GLU A 295 -23.99 18.89 16.62
C GLU A 295 -23.31 20.16 16.08
N SER A 296 -23.86 20.82 15.05
CA SER A 296 -23.28 22.06 14.51
C SER A 296 -23.50 23.30 15.39
N LEU A 297 -24.17 23.17 16.54
CA LEU A 297 -24.44 24.26 17.48
C LEU A 297 -23.62 24.14 18.79
N TRP A 298 -22.83 23.08 18.94
CA TRP A 298 -21.96 22.86 20.11
C TRP A 298 -20.46 22.81 19.74
N GLY A 299 -20.09 23.42 18.62
CA GLY A 299 -18.70 23.73 18.23
C GLY A 299 -18.58 25.19 17.83
#